data_AF-A0A916JP34-F1
#
_entry.id   AF-A0A916JP34-F1
#
_cell.length_a   1.000
_cell.length_b   1.000
_cell.length_c   1.000
_cell.angle_alpha   90.00
_cell.angle_beta   90.00
_cell.angle_gamma   90.00
#
_symmetry.space_group_name_H-M   'P 1'
#
loop_
_entity.id
_entity.type
_entity.pdbx_description
1 polymer ?
#
loop_
_entity_poly.entity_id
_entity_poly.type
_entity_poly.pdbx_seq_one_letter_code
_entity_poly.pdbx_strand_id
1 'polypeptide(L)'
;MLILISHFNLNAQDFITQLPEGTFSPEPEEVEDYVEGITIYDLYSSYQQQPLIRNIENGAPAKGKIEDFYSNGFILHKGNYDDGVLTSFTNYYVNGAKERKFKGKKQGEGSLICYFINGYVKEVKNFNDYNVIESENYYNNGVLKEKIVLDEETLIPTLKVTKNNENTIITKIELIDADSLIYSKEVNRVGGGKMAYGRMVLDTNSGVIINEGPYYTYDRDGELTSEVIYAGGNVKEIKMEDREEAAIAYFSYEPGEDNTASSDGVNESFPDEGFEAKNATIIPENFVRFDKDQDAFISNKELDYAVNEFFEDESITLTQINGLVNFFFDQD
;
A
#
# COMPACT_ATOMS: atom_id res chain seq x y z
N MET A 1 -37.32 10.96 50.87
CA MET A 1 -36.05 10.24 50.76
C MET A 1 -35.43 10.64 49.42
N LEU A 2 -34.56 11.65 49.44
CA LEU A 2 -33.89 12.21 48.25
C LEU A 2 -32.58 11.44 48.06
N ILE A 3 -32.40 10.79 46.92
CA ILE A 3 -31.15 10.11 46.57
C ILE A 3 -30.26 11.14 45.87
N LEU A 4 -29.16 11.53 46.53
CA LEU A 4 -28.09 12.33 45.93
C LEU A 4 -27.26 11.41 45.02
N ILE A 5 -27.24 11.69 43.72
CA ILE A 5 -26.34 11.05 42.76
C ILE A 5 -25.10 11.95 42.66
N SER A 6 -24.04 11.58 43.35
CA SER A 6 -22.72 12.18 43.20
C SER A 6 -22.13 11.75 41.85
N HIS A 7 -21.99 12.71 40.94
CA HIS A 7 -21.26 12.53 39.69
C HIS A 7 -19.76 12.59 40.01
N PHE A 8 -19.08 11.45 39.91
CA PHE A 8 -17.62 11.40 39.84
C PHE A 8 -17.22 11.69 38.39
N ASN A 9 -16.73 12.90 38.12
CA ASN A 9 -15.93 13.16 36.92
C ASN A 9 -14.56 12.51 37.15
N LEU A 10 -14.38 11.29 36.64
CA LEU A 10 -13.06 10.71 36.43
C LEU A 10 -12.50 11.32 35.15
N ASN A 11 -11.70 12.37 35.27
CA ASN A 11 -10.85 12.82 34.17
C ASN A 11 -9.82 11.72 33.90
N ALA A 12 -9.87 11.11 32.72
CA ALA A 12 -8.93 10.07 32.28
C ALA A 12 -7.54 10.63 31.88
N GLN A 13 -7.16 11.82 32.37
CA GLN A 13 -6.01 12.59 31.88
C GLN A 13 -4.84 12.70 32.86
N ASP A 14 -4.87 12.01 34.01
CA ASP A 14 -3.84 12.15 35.07
C ASP A 14 -2.97 10.90 35.29
N PHE A 15 -2.62 10.16 34.24
CA PHE A 15 -1.54 9.16 34.31
C PHE A 15 -0.43 9.49 33.32
N ILE A 16 0.25 10.62 33.53
CA ILE A 16 1.64 10.74 33.07
C ILE A 16 2.46 9.87 34.02
N THR A 17 2.56 8.59 33.68
CA THR A 17 3.50 7.70 34.36
C THR A 17 4.88 8.22 34.00
N GLN A 18 5.64 8.73 34.98
CA GLN A 18 7.04 9.06 34.75
C GLN A 18 7.73 7.80 34.24
N LEU A 19 8.17 7.82 32.99
CA LEU A 19 8.90 6.71 32.39
C LEU A 19 10.21 6.50 33.18
N PRO A 20 10.67 5.26 33.35
CA PRO A 20 12.00 5.00 33.91
C PRO A 20 13.07 5.79 33.14
N GLU A 21 14.03 6.34 33.86
CA GLU A 21 15.19 6.99 33.25
C GLU A 21 15.91 6.01 32.31
N GLY A 22 16.28 6.45 31.11
CA GLY A 22 16.89 5.60 30.07
C GLY A 22 15.90 4.87 29.14
N THR A 23 14.58 5.03 29.33
CA THR A 23 13.57 4.46 28.43
C THR A 23 13.65 5.10 27.04
N PHE A 24 13.71 4.27 25.98
CA PHE A 24 13.60 4.75 24.60
C PHE A 24 12.24 5.40 24.38
N SER A 25 12.24 6.71 24.11
CA SER A 25 11.05 7.58 24.10
C SER A 25 11.11 8.67 23.02
N PRO A 26 11.12 8.27 21.73
CA PRO A 26 11.18 9.22 20.60
C PRO A 26 9.88 10.01 20.44
N GLU A 27 9.97 11.12 19.70
CA GLU A 27 8.79 11.81 19.17
C GLU A 27 8.17 11.00 18.02
N PRO A 28 6.83 11.07 17.80
CA PRO A 28 6.17 10.30 16.74
C PRO A 28 6.80 10.49 15.36
N GLU A 29 7.14 11.72 14.98
CA GLU A 29 7.69 12.06 13.67
C GLU A 29 9.10 11.48 13.43
N GLU A 30 9.78 11.02 14.48
CA GLU A 30 11.11 10.39 14.38
C GLU A 30 11.02 8.90 14.01
N VAL A 31 9.85 8.27 14.20
CA VAL A 31 9.69 6.82 14.09
C VAL A 31 8.49 6.37 13.26
N GLU A 32 7.47 7.22 13.08
CA GLU A 32 6.29 6.94 12.27
C GLU A 32 6.47 7.53 10.85
N ASP A 33 6.72 6.68 9.86
CA ASP A 33 6.64 7.06 8.44
C ASP A 33 5.20 6.94 7.92
N TYR A 34 4.73 7.90 7.11
CA TYR A 34 3.35 7.90 6.61
C TYR A 34 3.05 6.72 5.67
N VAL A 35 4.05 6.27 4.90
CA VAL A 35 3.91 5.19 3.91
C VAL A 35 4.22 3.85 4.57
N GLU A 36 5.38 3.77 5.21
CA GLU A 36 5.98 2.53 5.71
C GLU A 36 5.61 2.23 7.18
N GLY A 37 5.16 3.22 7.95
CA GLY A 37 4.88 3.10 9.38
C GLY A 37 6.13 3.03 10.26
N ILE A 38 6.01 2.39 11.43
CA ILE A 38 7.09 2.18 12.42
C ILE A 38 8.07 1.03 12.04
N THR A 39 9.00 1.27 11.12
CA THR A 39 9.94 0.25 10.59
C THR A 39 11.23 0.06 11.38
N ILE A 40 11.53 0.93 12.35
CA ILE A 40 12.80 0.87 13.12
C ILE A 40 13.06 -0.48 13.81
N TYR A 41 12.00 -1.23 14.14
CA TYR A 41 12.11 -2.54 14.80
C TYR A 41 12.37 -3.69 13.83
N ASP A 42 12.19 -3.47 12.52
CA ASP A 42 12.40 -4.47 11.48
C ASP A 42 13.88 -4.87 11.43
N LEU A 43 14.79 -3.94 11.75
CA LEU A 43 16.24 -4.16 11.86
C LEU A 43 16.62 -5.26 12.87
N TYR A 44 15.84 -5.46 13.92
CA TYR A 44 16.09 -6.48 14.95
C TYR A 44 15.32 -7.78 14.69
N SER A 45 14.41 -7.78 13.72
CA SER A 45 13.40 -8.82 13.58
C SER A 45 13.95 -10.13 13.05
N SER A 46 13.47 -11.24 13.60
CA SER A 46 13.94 -12.59 13.26
C SER A 46 13.64 -13.02 11.82
N TYR A 47 12.83 -12.25 11.08
CA TYR A 47 12.60 -12.47 9.65
C TYR A 47 13.67 -11.81 8.76
N GLN A 48 14.62 -11.05 9.33
CA GLN A 48 15.82 -10.60 8.63
C GLN A 48 16.88 -11.69 8.62
N GLN A 49 17.63 -11.82 7.54
CA GLN A 49 18.71 -12.81 7.43
C GLN A 49 19.84 -12.54 8.43
N GLN A 50 20.12 -11.27 8.72
CA GLN A 50 21.12 -10.81 9.68
C GLN A 50 20.54 -9.69 10.54
N PRO A 51 19.69 -10.02 11.53
CA PRO A 51 19.11 -9.00 12.40
C PRO A 51 20.21 -8.34 13.24
N LEU A 52 20.05 -7.05 13.50
CA LEU A 52 20.82 -6.36 14.52
C LEU A 52 20.50 -6.93 15.90
N ILE A 53 21.46 -6.83 16.81
CA ILE A 53 21.30 -7.25 18.20
C ILE A 53 20.94 -6.02 19.03
N ARG A 54 19.73 -6.02 19.61
CA ARG A 54 19.34 -5.01 20.59
C ARG A 54 20.08 -5.29 21.90
N ASN A 55 20.83 -4.31 22.40
CA ASN A 55 21.45 -4.37 23.72
C ASN A 55 20.66 -3.51 24.72
N ILE A 56 20.62 -3.95 25.98
CA ILE A 56 20.14 -3.14 27.11
C ILE A 56 21.30 -2.29 27.68
N GLU A 57 21.02 -1.40 28.64
CA GLU A 57 21.97 -0.38 29.14
C GLU A 57 23.34 -0.93 29.60
N ASN A 58 23.37 -2.16 30.13
CA ASN A 58 24.61 -2.79 30.58
C ASN A 58 25.43 -3.43 29.43
N GLY A 59 25.00 -3.26 28.18
CA GLY A 59 25.63 -3.82 26.98
C GLY A 59 25.30 -5.29 26.70
N ALA A 60 24.51 -5.96 27.55
CA ALA A 60 24.06 -7.32 27.28
C ALA A 60 22.93 -7.34 26.23
N PRO A 61 22.81 -8.41 25.43
CA PRO A 61 21.68 -8.58 24.52
C PRO A 61 20.35 -8.61 25.27
N ALA A 62 19.34 -7.94 24.70
CA ALA A 62 17.98 -7.90 25.20
C ALA A 62 17.37 -9.31 25.31
N LYS A 63 16.62 -9.57 26.38
CA LYS A 63 15.97 -10.87 26.60
C LYS A 63 14.61 -10.72 27.24
N GLY A 64 13.63 -11.46 26.74
CA GLY A 64 12.25 -11.44 27.21
C GLY A 64 11.44 -10.27 26.66
N LYS A 65 10.41 -9.86 27.39
CA LYS A 65 9.49 -8.80 26.97
C LYS A 65 10.09 -7.43 27.25
N ILE A 66 10.08 -6.57 26.23
CA ILE A 66 10.48 -5.16 26.32
C ILE A 66 9.34 -4.30 25.77
N GLU A 67 9.08 -3.18 26.44
CA GLU A 67 8.13 -2.16 26.01
C GLU A 67 8.87 -0.85 25.81
N ASP A 68 8.60 -0.19 24.68
CA ASP A 68 9.06 1.17 24.39
C ASP A 68 7.86 2.09 24.28
N PHE A 69 8.08 3.37 24.53
CA PHE A 69 7.03 4.38 24.62
C PHE A 69 7.35 5.53 23.68
N TYR A 70 6.36 6.32 23.31
CA TYR A 70 6.57 7.65 22.76
C TYR A 70 6.98 8.63 23.87
N SER A 71 7.53 9.78 23.51
CA SER A 71 7.82 10.92 24.38
C SER A 71 6.66 11.31 25.30
N ASN A 72 5.43 11.20 24.79
CA ASN A 72 4.19 11.50 25.50
C ASN A 72 3.71 10.38 26.45
N GLY A 73 4.45 9.27 26.54
CA GLY A 73 4.16 8.15 27.41
C GLY A 73 3.16 7.13 26.86
N PHE A 74 2.61 7.31 25.66
CA PHE A 74 1.86 6.25 24.99
C PHE A 74 2.79 5.12 24.57
N ILE A 75 2.25 3.90 24.52
CA ILE A 75 3.05 2.76 24.13
C ILE A 75 3.37 2.81 22.64
N LEU A 76 4.63 2.58 22.28
CA LEU A 76 5.14 2.52 20.92
C LEU A 76 5.33 1.05 20.49
N HIS A 77 5.92 0.25 21.36
CA HIS A 77 6.36 -1.11 21.03
C HIS A 77 6.17 -2.08 22.18
N LYS A 78 5.81 -3.33 21.83
CA LYS A 78 5.85 -4.49 22.72
C LYS A 78 6.54 -5.63 21.99
N GLY A 79 7.77 -5.92 22.33
CA GLY A 79 8.60 -6.94 21.68
C GLY A 79 9.00 -8.07 22.62
N ASN A 80 9.15 -9.29 22.08
CA ASN A 80 9.81 -10.39 22.76
C ASN A 80 11.17 -10.67 22.11
N TYR A 81 12.23 -10.49 22.87
CA TYR A 81 13.61 -10.65 22.43
C TYR A 81 14.21 -11.96 22.94
N ASP A 82 14.97 -12.64 22.09
CA ASP A 82 15.83 -13.75 22.46
C ASP A 82 17.26 -13.44 22.01
N ASP A 83 18.17 -13.33 22.99
CA ASP A 83 19.56 -12.91 22.81
C ASP A 83 19.74 -11.70 21.86
N GLY A 84 18.87 -10.70 22.05
CA GLY A 84 18.85 -9.42 21.34
C GLY A 84 18.11 -9.43 20.00
N VAL A 85 17.66 -10.59 19.52
CA VAL A 85 16.86 -10.73 18.28
C VAL A 85 15.37 -10.65 18.60
N LEU A 86 14.62 -9.86 17.85
CA LEU A 86 13.19 -9.66 18.03
C LEU A 86 12.38 -10.79 17.37
N THR A 87 11.77 -11.64 18.19
CA THR A 87 11.08 -12.88 17.73
C THR A 87 9.58 -12.70 17.46
N SER A 88 8.95 -11.73 18.13
CA SER A 88 7.55 -11.34 17.92
C SER A 88 7.32 -9.96 18.52
N PHE A 89 6.40 -9.19 17.95
CA PHE A 89 6.09 -7.88 18.47
C PHE A 89 4.71 -7.35 18.08
N THR A 90 4.33 -6.25 18.70
CA THR A 90 3.24 -5.37 18.26
C THR A 90 3.69 -3.92 18.44
N ASN A 91 3.53 -3.11 17.39
CA ASN A 91 3.72 -1.67 17.43
C ASN A 91 2.36 -0.97 17.45
N TYR A 92 2.36 0.26 17.94
CA TYR A 92 1.17 1.07 18.10
C TYR A 92 1.44 2.47 17.56
N TYR A 93 0.49 3.03 16.84
CA TYR A 93 0.46 4.46 16.52
C TYR A 93 0.41 5.28 17.82
N VAL A 94 0.81 6.55 17.76
CA VAL A 94 0.75 7.48 18.89
C VAL A 94 -0.63 7.56 19.55
N ASN A 95 -1.72 7.34 18.80
CA ASN A 95 -3.10 7.32 19.32
C ASN A 95 -3.48 6.01 20.05
N GLY A 96 -2.54 5.06 20.16
CA GLY A 96 -2.72 3.76 20.80
C GLY A 96 -3.37 2.68 19.91
N ALA A 97 -3.75 2.99 18.66
CA ALA A 97 -4.20 1.99 17.70
C ALA A 97 -3.03 1.08 17.30
N LYS A 98 -3.32 -0.19 17.01
CA LYS A 98 -2.28 -1.13 16.52
C LYS A 98 -1.83 -0.69 15.15
N GLU A 99 -0.52 -0.62 14.95
CA GLU A 99 0.08 -0.25 13.67
C GLU A 99 0.56 -1.51 12.93
N ARG A 100 1.36 -2.36 13.57
CA ARG A 100 1.74 -3.65 13.01
C ARG A 100 1.95 -4.69 14.09
N LYS A 101 1.92 -5.96 13.69
CA LYS A 101 2.30 -7.09 14.55
C LYS A 101 3.05 -8.13 13.76
N PHE A 102 4.11 -8.67 14.35
CA PHE A 102 4.82 -9.81 13.80
C PHE A 102 4.72 -11.00 14.74
N LYS A 103 4.45 -12.17 14.17
CA LYS A 103 4.46 -13.44 14.88
C LYS A 103 5.45 -14.40 14.22
N GLY A 104 6.66 -14.47 14.78
CA GLY A 104 7.66 -15.44 14.36
C GLY A 104 7.28 -16.88 14.77
N LYS A 105 7.65 -17.84 13.93
CA LYS A 105 7.58 -19.28 14.23
C LYS A 105 8.98 -19.81 14.58
N LYS A 106 9.96 -19.45 13.75
CA LYS A 106 11.39 -19.63 13.94
C LYS A 106 12.12 -18.55 13.14
N GLN A 107 13.44 -18.54 13.18
CA GLN A 107 14.23 -17.60 12.39
C GLN A 107 13.91 -17.74 10.89
N GLY A 108 13.70 -16.61 10.21
CA GLY A 108 13.29 -16.54 8.80
C GLY A 108 11.83 -16.88 8.50
N GLU A 109 11.03 -17.30 9.49
CA GLU A 109 9.64 -17.71 9.29
C GLU A 109 8.67 -16.97 10.21
N GLY A 110 7.59 -16.45 9.63
CA GLY A 110 6.55 -15.77 10.39
C GLY A 110 5.53 -15.05 9.52
N SER A 111 4.69 -14.25 10.18
CA SER A 111 3.71 -13.41 9.51
C SER A 111 3.74 -12.01 10.12
N LEU A 112 3.89 -11.00 9.27
CA LEU A 112 3.76 -9.58 9.59
C LEU A 112 2.39 -9.12 9.10
N ILE A 113 1.65 -8.43 9.97
CA ILE A 113 0.37 -7.82 9.61
C ILE A 113 0.44 -6.35 10.01
N CYS A 114 0.29 -5.47 9.05
CA CYS A 114 0.21 -4.02 9.22
C CYS A 114 -1.25 -3.58 9.15
N TYR A 115 -1.59 -2.50 9.85
CA TYR A 115 -2.94 -1.96 9.97
C TYR A 115 -2.93 -0.48 9.62
N PHE A 116 -3.99 -0.02 8.99
CA PHE A 116 -4.30 1.41 8.93
C PHE A 116 -4.65 1.94 10.32
N ILE A 117 -4.59 3.26 10.49
CA ILE A 117 -4.97 3.93 11.74
C ILE A 117 -6.43 3.67 12.16
N ASN A 118 -7.31 3.39 11.19
CA ASN A 118 -8.70 3.00 11.42
C ASN A 118 -8.88 1.54 11.88
N GLY A 119 -7.78 0.77 11.97
CA GLY A 119 -7.75 -0.61 12.44
C GLY A 119 -8.01 -1.68 11.37
N TYR A 120 -8.31 -1.31 10.11
CA TYR A 120 -8.36 -2.28 9.02
C TYR A 120 -6.94 -2.77 8.68
N VAL A 121 -6.84 -3.99 8.16
CA VAL A 121 -5.57 -4.53 7.66
C VAL A 121 -5.12 -3.68 6.47
N LYS A 122 -3.85 -3.29 6.49
CA LYS A 122 -3.15 -2.60 5.39
C LYS A 122 -2.40 -3.60 4.53
N GLU A 123 -1.62 -4.45 5.19
CA GLU A 123 -0.71 -5.38 4.53
C GLU A 123 -0.57 -6.66 5.36
N VAL A 124 -0.44 -7.79 4.69
CA VAL A 124 0.00 -9.07 5.27
C VAL A 124 1.20 -9.57 4.48
N LYS A 125 2.29 -9.94 5.17
CA LYS A 125 3.47 -10.58 4.58
C LYS A 125 3.74 -11.89 5.32
N ASN A 126 3.87 -12.99 4.58
CA ASN A 126 4.27 -14.28 5.12
C ASN A 126 5.69 -14.60 4.66
N PHE A 127 6.53 -14.97 5.63
CA PHE A 127 7.94 -15.22 5.44
C PHE A 127 8.25 -16.70 5.53
N ASN A 128 9.09 -17.17 4.60
CA ASN A 128 9.73 -18.49 4.64
C ASN A 128 11.18 -18.36 4.19
N ASP A 129 12.10 -18.92 4.98
CA ASP A 129 13.55 -18.78 4.81
C ASP A 129 13.98 -17.35 4.45
N TYR A 130 13.49 -16.37 5.22
CA TYR A 130 13.77 -14.93 5.06
C TYR A 130 13.17 -14.28 3.80
N ASN A 131 12.49 -15.03 2.94
CA ASN A 131 11.83 -14.52 1.75
C ASN A 131 10.34 -14.28 2.02
N VAL A 132 9.77 -13.24 1.41
CA VAL A 132 8.31 -13.04 1.39
C VAL A 132 7.72 -13.97 0.34
N ILE A 133 7.07 -15.05 0.78
CA ILE A 133 6.45 -16.04 -0.10
C ILE A 133 5.00 -15.69 -0.45
N GLU A 134 4.36 -14.84 0.36
CA GLU A 134 3.01 -14.36 0.12
C GLU A 134 2.90 -12.94 0.66
N SER A 135 2.31 -12.06 -0.14
CA SER A 135 1.97 -10.70 0.26
C SER A 135 0.53 -10.38 -0.14
N GLU A 136 -0.16 -9.66 0.72
CA GLU A 136 -1.51 -9.17 0.49
C GLU A 136 -1.56 -7.69 0.88
N ASN A 137 -2.02 -6.84 -0.03
CA ASN A 137 -2.26 -5.42 0.20
C ASN A 137 -3.76 -5.15 0.19
N TYR A 138 -4.22 -4.23 1.04
CA TYR A 138 -5.63 -3.95 1.26
C TYR A 138 -5.93 -2.46 1.14
N TYR A 139 -7.13 -2.12 0.67
CA TYR A 139 -7.68 -0.78 0.76
C TYR A 139 -8.06 -0.43 2.21
N ASN A 140 -8.19 0.87 2.50
CA ASN A 140 -8.57 1.36 3.83
C ASN A 140 -9.98 0.94 4.30
N ASN A 141 -10.79 0.33 3.43
CA ASN A 141 -12.09 -0.28 3.71
C ASN A 141 -12.01 -1.79 4.03
N GLY A 142 -10.80 -2.37 4.06
CA GLY A 142 -10.54 -3.77 4.33
C GLY A 142 -10.72 -4.71 3.12
N VAL A 143 -10.98 -4.19 1.93
CA VAL A 143 -11.02 -4.99 0.69
C VAL A 143 -9.59 -5.29 0.21
N LEU A 144 -9.34 -6.54 -0.17
CA LEU A 144 -8.05 -6.96 -0.75
C LEU A 144 -7.82 -6.20 -2.07
N LYS A 145 -6.74 -5.42 -2.14
CA LYS A 145 -6.27 -4.68 -3.33
C LYS A 145 -5.42 -5.59 -4.21
N GLU A 146 -4.43 -6.26 -3.63
CA GLU A 146 -3.48 -7.08 -4.36
C GLU A 146 -3.07 -8.30 -3.54
N LYS A 147 -2.84 -9.43 -4.22
CA LYS A 147 -2.24 -10.61 -3.64
C LYS A 147 -1.17 -11.16 -4.57
N ILE A 148 0.01 -11.43 -4.04
CA ILE A 148 1.11 -12.08 -4.75
C ILE A 148 1.53 -13.32 -3.96
N VAL A 149 1.67 -14.45 -4.65
CA VAL A 149 2.13 -15.72 -4.09
C VAL A 149 3.32 -16.21 -4.90
N LEU A 150 4.37 -16.63 -4.20
CA LEU A 150 5.58 -17.21 -4.76
C LEU A 150 5.63 -18.69 -4.34
N ASP A 151 6.24 -19.51 -5.18
CA ASP A 151 6.61 -20.85 -4.79
C ASP A 151 7.71 -20.80 -3.71
N GLU A 152 7.57 -21.61 -2.66
CA GLU A 152 8.42 -21.50 -1.47
C GLU A 152 9.88 -21.92 -1.73
N GLU A 153 10.13 -22.81 -2.69
CA GLU A 153 11.45 -23.35 -2.99
C GLU A 153 12.15 -22.55 -4.07
N THR A 154 11.43 -22.21 -5.14
CA THR A 154 12.00 -21.55 -6.32
C THR A 154 11.88 -20.04 -6.28
N LEU A 155 11.03 -19.49 -5.41
CA LEU A 155 10.68 -18.06 -5.32
C LEU A 155 10.10 -17.50 -6.62
N ILE A 156 9.61 -18.37 -7.51
CA ILE A 156 8.95 -17.97 -8.74
C ILE A 156 7.53 -17.54 -8.41
N PRO A 157 7.04 -16.38 -8.91
CA PRO A 157 5.65 -15.99 -8.75
C PRO A 157 4.72 -17.07 -9.32
N THR A 158 3.74 -17.53 -8.55
CA THR A 158 2.74 -18.50 -9.00
C THR A 158 1.38 -17.85 -9.23
N LEU A 159 1.11 -16.75 -8.53
CA LEU A 159 -0.15 -16.02 -8.60
C LEU A 159 0.08 -14.53 -8.34
N LYS A 160 -0.56 -13.69 -9.15
CA LYS A 160 -0.81 -12.27 -8.87
C LYS A 160 -2.28 -11.97 -9.14
N VAL A 161 -2.98 -11.42 -8.15
CA VAL A 161 -4.39 -10.99 -8.26
C VAL A 161 -4.49 -9.54 -7.85
N THR A 162 -5.15 -8.73 -8.65
CA THR A 162 -5.48 -7.33 -8.33
C THR A 162 -7.00 -7.16 -8.36
N LYS A 163 -7.55 -6.44 -7.38
CA LYS A 163 -8.97 -6.12 -7.29
C LYS A 163 -9.20 -4.62 -7.09
N ASN A 164 -10.39 -4.17 -7.46
CA ASN A 164 -10.86 -2.83 -7.11
C ASN A 164 -11.36 -2.77 -5.64
N ASN A 165 -11.70 -1.57 -5.18
CA ASN A 165 -12.25 -1.30 -3.85
C ASN A 165 -13.63 -1.93 -3.59
N GLU A 166 -14.29 -2.48 -4.62
CA GLU A 166 -15.55 -3.24 -4.55
C GLU A 166 -15.34 -4.75 -4.56
N ASN A 167 -14.09 -5.22 -4.43
CA ASN A 167 -13.71 -6.64 -4.41
C ASN A 167 -13.92 -7.39 -5.75
N THR A 168 -14.03 -6.66 -6.86
CA THR A 168 -14.03 -7.22 -8.21
C THR A 168 -12.60 -7.48 -8.66
N ILE A 169 -12.30 -8.71 -9.10
CA ILE A 169 -11.00 -9.04 -9.69
C ILE A 169 -10.85 -8.27 -10.99
N ILE A 170 -9.82 -7.44 -11.09
CA ILE A 170 -9.48 -6.66 -12.29
C ILE A 170 -8.43 -7.39 -13.12
N THR A 171 -7.45 -8.00 -12.46
CA THR A 171 -6.39 -8.76 -13.14
C THR A 171 -6.06 -10.02 -12.35
N LYS A 172 -5.86 -11.12 -13.07
CA LYS A 172 -5.30 -12.37 -12.55
C LYS A 172 -4.17 -12.82 -13.45
N ILE A 173 -2.99 -13.01 -12.90
CA ILE A 173 -1.84 -13.65 -13.55
C ILE A 173 -1.56 -14.93 -12.77
N GLU A 174 -1.50 -16.07 -13.46
CA GLU A 174 -1.38 -17.39 -12.82
C GLU A 174 -0.43 -18.26 -13.62
N LEU A 175 0.52 -18.90 -12.95
CA LEU A 175 1.45 -19.86 -13.54
C LEU A 175 0.68 -21.12 -13.96
N ILE A 176 0.74 -21.46 -15.25
CA ILE A 176 0.01 -22.59 -15.84
C ILE A 176 0.93 -23.71 -16.35
N ASP A 177 2.22 -23.42 -16.54
CA ASP A 177 3.26 -24.40 -16.86
C ASP A 177 4.56 -23.97 -16.18
N ALA A 178 4.95 -24.69 -15.13
CA ALA A 178 6.14 -24.37 -14.34
C ALA A 178 7.46 -24.72 -15.06
N ASP A 179 7.46 -25.76 -15.91
CA ASP A 179 8.68 -26.18 -16.62
C ASP A 179 9.08 -25.16 -17.69
N SER A 180 8.08 -24.57 -18.35
CA SER A 180 8.26 -23.57 -19.39
C SER A 180 8.06 -22.13 -18.88
N LEU A 181 7.73 -21.95 -17.61
CA LEU A 181 7.41 -20.67 -16.97
C LEU A 181 6.34 -19.86 -17.73
N ILE A 182 5.28 -20.53 -18.16
CA ILE A 182 4.16 -19.91 -18.87
C ILE A 182 3.07 -19.54 -17.88
N TYR A 183 2.52 -18.34 -18.07
CA TYR A 183 1.42 -17.79 -17.30
C TYR A 183 0.20 -17.55 -18.18
N SER A 184 -0.96 -17.59 -17.56
CA SER A 184 -2.17 -16.96 -18.10
C SER A 184 -2.32 -15.57 -17.49
N LYS A 185 -2.81 -14.60 -18.27
CA LYS A 185 -3.27 -13.30 -17.79
C LYS A 185 -4.72 -13.11 -18.20
N GLU A 186 -5.58 -12.84 -17.23
CA GLU A 186 -6.97 -12.46 -17.40
C GLU A 186 -7.17 -11.03 -16.91
N VAL A 187 -7.84 -10.22 -17.71
CA VAL A 187 -8.25 -8.86 -17.37
C VAL A 187 -9.77 -8.78 -17.45
N ASN A 188 -10.39 -8.25 -16.41
CA ASN A 188 -11.84 -8.16 -16.26
C ASN A 188 -12.28 -6.70 -16.14
N ARG A 189 -13.51 -6.41 -16.56
CA ARG A 189 -14.10 -5.08 -16.41
C ARG A 189 -14.55 -4.81 -14.99
N VAL A 190 -14.55 -3.54 -14.62
CA VAL A 190 -15.30 -3.04 -13.46
C VAL A 190 -16.79 -3.33 -13.68
N GLY A 191 -17.43 -4.02 -12.73
CA GLY A 191 -18.81 -4.53 -12.87
C GLY A 191 -18.92 -5.94 -13.46
N GLY A 192 -17.80 -6.57 -13.81
CA GLY A 192 -17.73 -7.96 -14.28
C GLY A 192 -17.70 -8.12 -15.80
N GLY A 193 -17.38 -9.34 -16.24
CA GLY A 193 -17.20 -9.68 -17.65
C GLY A 193 -15.74 -9.59 -18.11
N LYS A 194 -15.36 -10.56 -18.95
CA LYS A 194 -14.00 -10.71 -19.45
C LYS A 194 -13.66 -9.61 -20.43
N MET A 195 -12.58 -8.88 -20.18
CA MET A 195 -12.10 -7.81 -21.06
C MET A 195 -10.99 -8.33 -21.97
N ALA A 196 -10.03 -9.06 -21.42
CA ALA A 196 -8.93 -9.60 -22.20
C ALA A 196 -8.34 -10.87 -21.58
N TYR A 197 -7.64 -11.65 -22.42
CA TYR A 197 -6.93 -12.84 -21.97
C TYR A 197 -5.78 -13.20 -22.90
N GLY A 198 -4.67 -13.62 -22.33
CA GLY A 198 -3.56 -14.14 -23.12
C GLY A 198 -2.54 -14.86 -22.29
N ARG A 199 -1.41 -15.15 -22.94
CA ARG A 199 -0.29 -15.87 -22.36
C ARG A 199 0.87 -14.91 -22.08
N MET A 200 1.62 -15.24 -21.05
CA MET A 200 2.85 -14.57 -20.69
C MET A 200 3.93 -15.60 -20.39
N VAL A 201 5.19 -15.18 -20.37
CA VAL A 201 6.34 -16.00 -19.99
C VAL A 201 7.23 -15.21 -19.03
N LEU A 202 7.82 -15.88 -18.04
CA LEU A 202 8.89 -15.27 -17.24
C LEU A 202 10.18 -15.28 -18.04
N ASP A 203 10.69 -14.11 -18.42
CA ASP A 203 12.05 -14.00 -18.96
C ASP A 203 13.06 -14.18 -17.82
N THR A 204 13.76 -15.31 -17.82
CA THR A 204 14.72 -15.67 -16.76
C THR A 204 15.94 -14.78 -16.71
N ASN A 205 16.24 -14.01 -17.76
CA ASN A 205 17.36 -13.07 -17.75
C ASN A 205 17.01 -11.80 -16.97
N SER A 206 15.79 -11.29 -17.13
CA SER A 206 15.31 -10.07 -16.48
C SER A 206 14.54 -10.32 -15.18
N GLY A 207 13.99 -11.53 -14.99
CA GLY A 207 13.07 -11.84 -13.91
C GLY A 207 11.67 -11.22 -14.11
N VAL A 208 11.36 -10.74 -15.32
CA VAL A 208 10.10 -10.05 -15.63
C VAL A 208 9.16 -10.96 -16.40
N ILE A 209 7.87 -10.95 -16.02
CA ILE A 209 6.81 -11.64 -16.75
C ILE A 209 6.37 -10.77 -17.93
N ILE A 210 6.57 -11.25 -19.16
CA ILE A 210 6.30 -10.51 -20.40
C ILE A 210 5.24 -11.21 -21.25
N ASN A 211 4.47 -10.45 -22.03
CA ASN A 211 3.48 -11.01 -22.95
C ASN A 211 4.15 -11.89 -24.02
N GLU A 212 3.57 -13.06 -24.28
CA GLU A 212 4.09 -14.03 -25.25
C GLU A 212 2.93 -14.82 -25.89
N GLY A 213 2.88 -14.88 -27.22
CA GLY A 213 1.83 -15.56 -27.95
C GLY A 213 0.54 -14.73 -28.08
N PRO A 214 -0.61 -15.37 -28.34
CA PRO A 214 -1.85 -14.67 -28.65
C PRO A 214 -2.49 -14.04 -27.40
N TYR A 215 -3.03 -12.84 -27.60
CA TYR A 215 -3.77 -12.05 -26.62
C TYR A 215 -5.10 -11.62 -27.23
N TYR A 216 -6.19 -11.93 -26.57
CA TYR A 216 -7.55 -11.75 -27.07
C TYR A 216 -8.25 -10.65 -26.27
N THR A 217 -8.98 -9.76 -26.96
CA THR A 217 -9.88 -8.79 -26.32
C THR A 217 -11.32 -9.09 -26.70
N TYR A 218 -12.24 -8.75 -25.81
CA TYR A 218 -13.67 -8.99 -25.98
C TYR A 218 -14.44 -7.68 -25.80
N ASP A 219 -15.62 -7.56 -26.39
CA ASP A 219 -16.56 -6.46 -26.09
C ASP A 219 -17.40 -6.75 -24.83
N ARG A 220 -18.44 -5.92 -24.59
CA ARG A 220 -19.33 -6.05 -23.42
C ARG A 220 -20.27 -7.25 -23.50
N ASP A 221 -20.58 -7.72 -24.70
CA ASP A 221 -21.42 -8.89 -24.93
C ASP A 221 -20.60 -10.19 -24.90
N GLY A 222 -19.26 -10.06 -24.82
CA GLY A 222 -18.31 -11.16 -24.74
C GLY A 222 -17.86 -11.65 -26.12
N GLU A 223 -18.15 -10.90 -27.19
CA GLU A 223 -17.69 -11.21 -28.54
C GLU A 223 -16.23 -10.78 -28.71
N LEU A 224 -15.45 -11.59 -29.44
CA LEU A 224 -14.03 -11.33 -29.68
C LEU A 224 -13.87 -10.09 -30.57
N THR A 225 -13.14 -9.08 -30.11
CA THR A 225 -12.90 -7.83 -30.85
C THR A 225 -11.52 -7.73 -31.47
N SER A 226 -10.50 -8.34 -30.86
CA SER A 226 -9.15 -8.38 -31.42
C SER A 226 -8.31 -9.56 -30.93
N GLU A 227 -7.33 -9.94 -31.74
CA GLU A 227 -6.27 -10.88 -31.42
C GLU A 227 -4.91 -10.22 -31.72
N VAL A 228 -4.08 -10.05 -30.70
CA VAL A 228 -2.71 -9.50 -30.83
C VAL A 228 -1.71 -10.61 -30.52
N ILE A 229 -0.75 -10.83 -31.41
CA ILE A 229 0.33 -11.80 -31.19
C ILE A 229 1.56 -11.07 -30.65
N TYR A 230 2.02 -11.48 -29.48
CA TYR A 230 3.24 -10.98 -28.86
C TYR A 230 4.42 -11.96 -29.05
N ALA A 231 5.63 -11.42 -29.12
CA ALA A 231 6.87 -12.17 -29.05
C ALA A 231 7.92 -11.37 -28.26
N GLY A 232 8.39 -11.91 -27.15
CA GLY A 232 9.35 -11.23 -26.27
C GLY A 232 8.83 -9.88 -25.78
N GLY A 233 7.55 -9.82 -25.36
CA GLY A 233 6.90 -8.60 -24.88
C GLY A 233 6.50 -7.60 -25.98
N ASN A 234 6.93 -7.79 -27.22
CA ASN A 234 6.65 -6.87 -28.33
C ASN A 234 5.50 -7.36 -29.19
N VAL A 235 4.68 -6.43 -29.71
CA VAL A 235 3.64 -6.74 -30.69
C VAL A 235 4.29 -7.21 -32.00
N LYS A 236 3.92 -8.40 -32.45
CA LYS A 236 4.40 -9.01 -33.69
C LYS A 236 3.36 -8.95 -34.81
N GLU A 237 2.09 -9.15 -34.47
CA GLU A 237 0.99 -9.20 -35.43
C GLU A 237 -0.32 -8.79 -34.75
N ILE A 238 -1.21 -8.13 -35.48
CA ILE A 238 -2.57 -7.81 -35.05
C ILE A 238 -3.53 -8.47 -36.04
N LYS A 239 -4.43 -9.31 -35.54
CA LYS A 239 -5.48 -10.00 -36.30
C LYS A 239 -6.83 -9.56 -35.76
N MET A 240 -7.70 -9.12 -36.65
CA MET A 240 -9.02 -8.55 -36.35
C MET A 240 -8.95 -7.22 -35.61
N GLU A 241 -9.42 -6.18 -36.29
CA GLU A 241 -9.54 -4.83 -35.78
C GLU A 241 -10.84 -4.27 -36.35
N ASP A 242 -11.98 -4.70 -35.80
CA ASP A 242 -13.29 -4.20 -36.26
C ASP A 242 -13.53 -2.73 -35.83
N ARG A 243 -12.55 -2.08 -35.17
CA ARG A 243 -12.54 -0.65 -34.81
C ARG A 243 -11.11 -0.11 -34.82
N GLU A 244 -10.82 0.77 -35.78
CA GLU A 244 -9.52 1.44 -36.07
C GLU A 244 -8.85 2.19 -34.88
N GLU A 245 -9.48 2.29 -33.70
CA GLU A 245 -9.00 3.17 -32.60
C GLU A 245 -8.86 2.48 -31.23
N ALA A 246 -9.18 1.19 -31.07
CA ALA A 246 -9.31 0.58 -29.74
C ALA A 246 -8.07 -0.18 -29.23
N ALA A 247 -7.13 -0.61 -30.08
CA ALA A 247 -6.10 -1.56 -29.64
C ALA A 247 -4.98 -0.94 -28.78
N ILE A 248 -4.69 0.36 -28.90
CA ILE A 248 -3.48 0.95 -28.29
C ILE A 248 -3.75 1.49 -26.87
N ALA A 249 -4.95 1.99 -26.59
CA ALA A 249 -5.26 2.61 -25.30
C ALA A 249 -5.47 1.60 -24.14
N TYR A 250 -5.78 0.34 -24.43
CA TYR A 250 -6.13 -0.64 -23.39
C TYR A 250 -4.94 -1.40 -22.79
N PHE A 251 -3.80 -1.45 -23.49
CA PHE A 251 -2.62 -2.22 -23.03
C PHE A 251 -1.60 -1.39 -22.25
N SER A 252 -1.77 -0.06 -22.21
CA SER A 252 -0.99 0.87 -21.39
C SER A 252 -1.68 1.26 -20.08
N TYR A 253 -2.86 0.70 -19.78
CA TYR A 253 -3.53 0.96 -18.51
C TYR A 253 -2.92 0.10 -17.41
N GLU A 254 -1.91 0.66 -16.74
CA GLU A 254 -1.55 0.24 -15.39
C GLU A 254 -2.51 0.95 -14.42
N PRO A 255 -3.31 0.22 -13.64
CA PRO A 255 -4.17 0.85 -12.64
C PRO A 255 -3.29 1.52 -11.58
N GLY A 256 -3.10 2.84 -11.71
CA GLY A 256 -2.55 3.76 -10.71
C GLY A 256 -1.34 3.24 -9.93
N GLU A 257 -0.15 3.35 -10.51
CA GLU A 257 1.05 3.48 -9.68
C GLU A 257 0.99 4.85 -8.98
N ASP A 258 0.88 4.84 -7.66
CA ASP A 258 1.21 5.98 -6.80
C ASP A 258 2.65 6.40 -7.10
N ASN A 259 2.82 7.43 -7.93
CA ASN A 259 4.12 7.99 -8.24
C ASN A 259 4.57 8.91 -7.10
N THR A 260 5.12 8.34 -6.03
CA THR A 260 5.92 9.08 -5.05
C THR A 260 7.41 8.81 -5.27
N ALA A 261 8.01 9.71 -6.04
CA ALA A 261 9.40 10.18 -6.02
C ALA A 261 10.57 9.16 -5.93
N SER A 262 11.32 9.09 -7.03
CA SER A 262 12.79 9.01 -7.00
C SER A 262 13.35 10.16 -7.85
N SER A 263 14.02 11.09 -7.19
CA SER A 263 14.77 12.17 -7.82
C SER A 263 16.15 11.66 -8.21
N ASP A 264 16.49 11.68 -9.50
CA ASP A 264 17.79 12.13 -9.99
C ASP A 264 17.74 12.28 -11.51
N GLY A 265 18.00 13.51 -11.97
CA GLY A 265 17.76 13.92 -13.35
C GLY A 265 18.89 13.60 -14.32
N VAL A 266 18.53 13.46 -15.59
CA VAL A 266 19.32 13.97 -16.71
C VAL A 266 18.37 14.53 -17.77
N ASN A 267 18.77 15.70 -18.26
CA ASN A 267 18.10 16.64 -19.13
C ASN A 267 18.25 16.21 -20.60
N GLU A 268 17.17 15.89 -21.32
CA GLU A 268 17.13 15.98 -22.79
C GLU A 268 15.80 16.54 -23.28
N SER A 269 15.89 17.74 -23.83
CA SER A 269 14.82 18.50 -24.48
C SER A 269 14.51 17.95 -25.89
N PHE A 270 13.24 17.71 -26.18
CA PHE A 270 12.69 17.63 -27.55
C PHE A 270 11.33 18.36 -27.62
N PRO A 271 10.92 18.83 -28.82
CA PRO A 271 10.11 20.04 -28.95
C PRO A 271 8.61 19.79 -28.78
N ASP A 272 8.00 20.85 -28.27
CA ASP A 272 6.59 21.18 -28.15
C ASP A 272 5.82 21.02 -29.48
N GLU A 273 4.96 20.00 -29.54
CA GLU A 273 3.78 20.01 -30.41
C GLU A 273 2.56 19.57 -29.58
N GLY A 274 1.64 20.53 -29.42
CA GLY A 274 0.52 20.50 -28.50
C GLY A 274 -0.33 19.23 -28.55
N PHE A 275 -0.42 18.57 -27.40
CA PHE A 275 -1.52 17.69 -27.04
C PHE A 275 -2.50 18.49 -26.19
N GLU A 276 -3.66 18.83 -26.73
CA GLU A 276 -4.78 19.35 -25.94
C GLU A 276 -5.30 18.24 -25.02
N ALA A 277 -4.97 18.31 -23.74
CA ALA A 277 -5.55 17.48 -22.70
C ALA A 277 -7.05 17.79 -22.57
N LYS A 278 -7.90 16.83 -22.95
CA LYS A 278 -9.33 16.89 -22.71
C LYS A 278 -9.65 16.36 -21.31
N ASN A 279 -10.43 17.18 -20.61
CA ASN A 279 -11.05 16.99 -19.29
C ASN A 279 -10.19 17.37 -18.08
N ALA A 280 -9.77 18.65 -18.00
CA ALA A 280 -9.55 19.27 -16.69
C ALA A 280 -10.89 19.29 -15.94
N THR A 281 -10.99 18.53 -14.85
CA THR A 281 -12.13 18.59 -13.94
C THR A 281 -12.12 19.97 -13.29
N ILE A 282 -13.10 20.82 -13.62
CA ILE A 282 -13.18 22.17 -13.06
C ILE A 282 -13.37 22.04 -11.55
N ILE A 283 -12.40 22.54 -10.76
CA ILE A 283 -12.54 22.61 -9.29
C ILE A 283 -13.83 23.39 -8.96
N PRO A 284 -14.74 22.80 -8.17
CA PRO A 284 -15.92 23.51 -7.68
C PRO A 284 -15.56 24.83 -7.00
N GLU A 285 -16.35 25.89 -7.22
CA GLU A 285 -16.08 27.25 -6.73
C GLU A 285 -15.79 27.32 -5.21
N ASN A 286 -16.42 26.42 -4.43
CA ASN A 286 -16.25 26.32 -2.99
C ASN A 286 -14.91 25.68 -2.55
N PHE A 287 -14.11 25.12 -3.47
CA PHE A 287 -12.80 24.52 -3.20
C PHE A 287 -11.63 25.30 -3.81
N VAL A 288 -11.89 26.27 -4.69
CA VAL A 288 -10.85 27.06 -5.39
C VAL A 288 -9.86 27.73 -4.44
N ARG A 289 -10.27 28.09 -3.21
CA ARG A 289 -9.35 28.71 -2.24
C ARG A 289 -8.25 27.78 -1.69
N PHE A 290 -8.45 26.47 -1.87
CA PHE A 290 -7.53 25.43 -1.41
C PHE A 290 -6.52 25.03 -2.48
N ASP A 291 -6.85 25.27 -3.77
CA ASP A 291 -5.91 25.23 -4.89
C ASP A 291 -4.99 26.46 -4.83
N LYS A 292 -3.80 26.27 -4.27
CA LYS A 292 -2.81 27.33 -4.00
C LYS A 292 -1.92 27.61 -5.20
N ASP A 293 -1.67 26.64 -6.05
CA ASP A 293 -0.82 26.78 -7.23
C ASP A 293 -1.60 27.03 -8.53
N GLN A 294 -2.93 26.98 -8.46
CA GLN A 294 -3.88 27.30 -9.55
C GLN A 294 -3.77 26.33 -10.72
N ASP A 295 -3.41 25.08 -10.45
CA ASP A 295 -3.26 24.05 -11.48
C ASP A 295 -4.56 23.28 -11.78
N ALA A 296 -5.65 23.60 -11.08
CA ALA A 296 -6.94 22.94 -11.13
C ALA A 296 -6.96 21.50 -10.59
N PHE A 297 -5.98 21.13 -9.77
CA PHE A 297 -5.94 19.92 -8.95
C PHE A 297 -5.89 20.27 -7.46
N ILE A 298 -6.31 19.35 -6.61
CA ILE A 298 -6.08 19.47 -5.16
C ILE A 298 -5.04 18.42 -4.82
N SER A 299 -3.86 18.84 -4.39
CA SER A 299 -2.81 17.94 -3.94
C SER A 299 -3.01 17.48 -2.49
N ASN A 300 -2.36 16.38 -2.10
CA ASN A 300 -2.30 15.93 -0.69
C ASN A 300 -1.87 17.08 0.26
N LYS A 301 -0.90 17.89 -0.17
CA LYS A 301 -0.39 19.02 0.61
C LYS A 301 -1.43 20.12 0.82
N GLU A 302 -2.28 20.36 -0.18
CA GLU A 302 -3.36 21.34 -0.09
C GLU A 302 -4.55 20.82 0.72
N LEU A 303 -4.79 19.51 0.67
CA LEU A 303 -5.74 18.84 1.54
C LEU A 303 -5.30 18.95 3.01
N ASP A 304 -4.04 18.66 3.32
CA ASP A 304 -3.46 18.81 4.66
C ASP A 304 -3.54 20.26 5.13
N TYR A 305 -3.23 21.21 4.25
CA TYR A 305 -3.38 22.63 4.54
C TYR A 305 -4.84 22.99 4.88
N ALA A 306 -5.80 22.50 4.11
CA ALA A 306 -7.22 22.75 4.35
C ALA A 306 -7.73 22.14 5.67
N VAL A 307 -7.27 20.94 6.01
CA VAL A 307 -7.60 20.27 7.29
C VAL A 307 -6.99 21.01 8.46
N ASN A 308 -5.76 21.52 8.34
CA ASN A 308 -5.13 22.32 9.38
C ASN A 308 -5.82 23.69 9.54
N GLU A 309 -6.13 24.39 8.44
CA GLU A 309 -6.89 25.65 8.49
C GLU A 309 -8.27 25.48 9.11
N PHE A 310 -8.92 24.30 8.97
CA PHE A 310 -10.24 24.06 9.57
C PHE A 310 -10.24 24.21 11.10
N PHE A 311 -9.13 23.93 11.77
CA PHE A 311 -9.00 24.11 13.21
C PHE A 311 -8.67 25.55 13.62
N GLU A 312 -8.24 26.39 12.68
CA GLU A 312 -7.80 27.77 12.94
C GLU A 312 -8.79 28.83 12.40
N ASP A 313 -9.57 28.50 11.36
CA ASP A 313 -10.51 29.38 10.69
C ASP A 313 -11.96 28.89 10.85
N GLU A 314 -12.73 29.59 11.68
CA GLU A 314 -14.16 29.31 11.92
C GLU A 314 -15.04 29.47 10.67
N SER A 315 -14.53 30.06 9.58
CA SER A 315 -15.24 30.16 8.30
C SER A 315 -15.31 28.83 7.55
N ILE A 316 -14.47 27.86 7.91
CA ILE A 316 -14.42 26.54 7.27
C ILE A 316 -15.40 25.60 7.98
N THR A 317 -16.35 25.05 7.24
CA THR A 317 -17.31 24.09 7.78
C THR A 317 -16.83 22.65 7.60
N LEU A 318 -17.23 21.76 8.52
CA LEU A 318 -16.97 20.33 8.40
C LEU A 318 -17.52 19.74 7.08
N THR A 319 -18.63 20.29 6.58
CA THR A 319 -19.20 19.92 5.29
C THR A 319 -18.28 20.27 4.12
N GLN A 320 -17.59 21.42 4.18
CA GLN A 320 -16.61 21.79 3.16
C GLN A 320 -15.38 20.88 3.19
N ILE A 321 -14.88 20.51 4.37
CA ILE A 321 -13.76 19.57 4.50
C ILE A 321 -14.14 18.19 3.95
N ASN A 322 -15.28 17.64 4.35
CA ASN A 322 -15.73 16.35 3.82
C ASN A 322 -15.95 16.40 2.30
N GLY A 323 -16.46 17.52 1.78
CA GLY A 323 -16.61 17.73 0.35
C GLY A 323 -15.27 17.80 -0.40
N LEU A 324 -14.28 18.48 0.18
CA LEU A 324 -12.93 18.60 -0.38
C LEU A 324 -12.22 17.24 -0.39
N VAL A 325 -12.31 16.48 0.69
CA VAL A 325 -11.76 15.11 0.79
C VAL A 325 -12.39 14.19 -0.26
N ASN A 326 -13.71 14.24 -0.44
CA ASN A 326 -14.37 13.44 -1.49
C ASN A 326 -13.94 13.89 -2.89
N PHE A 327 -13.86 15.20 -3.13
CA PHE A 327 -13.41 15.73 -4.42
C PHE A 327 -11.97 15.32 -4.74
N PHE A 328 -11.08 15.36 -3.74
CA PHE A 328 -9.71 14.85 -3.84
C PHE A 328 -9.70 13.38 -4.29
N PHE A 329 -10.47 12.51 -3.64
CA PHE A 329 -10.55 11.10 -4.01
C PHE A 329 -11.27 10.84 -5.36
N ASP A 330 -12.09 11.76 -5.85
CA ASP A 330 -12.73 11.68 -7.18
C ASP A 330 -11.78 12.16 -8.31
N GLN A 331 -10.65 12.79 -7.99
CA GLN A 331 -9.61 13.19 -8.95
C GLN A 331 -8.65 12.05 -9.32
N ASP A 332 -8.56 11.02 -8.47
CA ASP A 332 -7.73 9.81 -8.62
C ASP A 332 -8.46 8.64 -9.32
#